data_AF-A0A7C3PY66-F1
#
_entry.id   AF-A0A7C3PY66-F1
#
_cell.length_a   1.000
_cell.length_b   1.000
_cell.length_c   1.000
_cell.angle_alpha   90.00
_cell.angle_beta   90.00
_cell.angle_gamma   90.00
#
_symmetry.space_group_name_H-M   'P 1'
#
loop_
_entity.id
_entity.type
_entity.pdbx_description
1 polymer ?
#
loop_
_entity_poly.entity_id
_entity_poly.type
_entity_poly.pdbx_seq_one_letter_code
_entity_poly.pdbx_strand_id
1 'polypeptide(L)'
;MVEAVYRARRVIERQGEVFQAGGSDHKGVFGIISSGVAKRYAASAAVDGANRPLWMVVIRDDDTTQVTDTITWAGLSLTILAIVERRLRGAAVLKVIVAH
;
A
#
# COMPACT_ATOMS: atom_id res chain seq x y z
N MET A 1 -18.83 4.27 13.47
CA MET A 1 -17.68 3.71 12.72
C MET A 1 -18.20 2.53 11.91
N VAL A 2 -18.04 2.54 10.58
CA VAL A 2 -18.57 1.46 9.72
C VAL A 2 -17.83 0.16 10.04
N GLU A 3 -18.55 -0.89 10.39
CA GLU A 3 -18.01 -2.18 10.88
C GLU A 3 -16.88 -2.74 9.99
N ALA A 4 -16.96 -2.51 8.67
CA ALA A 4 -15.94 -2.90 7.70
C ALA A 4 -14.57 -2.26 7.95
N VAL A 5 -14.52 -0.97 8.33
CA VAL A 5 -13.28 -0.24 8.63
C VAL A 5 -12.59 -0.87 9.84
N TYR A 6 -13.36 -1.12 10.90
CA TYR A 6 -12.85 -1.75 12.12
C TYR A 6 -12.28 -3.15 11.83
N ARG A 7 -13.01 -3.97 11.06
CA ARG A 7 -12.55 -5.31 10.67
C ARG A 7 -11.27 -5.25 9.82
N ALA A 8 -11.20 -4.35 8.84
CA ALA A 8 -10.02 -4.18 7.99
C ALA A 8 -8.77 -3.77 8.79
N ARG A 9 -8.90 -2.73 9.63
CA ARG A 9 -7.81 -2.29 10.52
C ARG A 9 -7.32 -3.42 11.42
N ARG A 10 -8.24 -4.21 12.00
CA ARG A 10 -7.88 -5.34 12.88
C ARG A 10 -7.14 -6.45 12.14
N VAL A 11 -7.46 -6.70 10.87
CA VAL A 11 -6.73 -7.67 10.04
C VAL A 11 -5.31 -7.18 9.77
N ILE A 12 -5.17 -5.92 9.34
CA ILE A 12 -3.85 -5.30 9.09
C ILE A 12 -2.99 -5.32 10.35
N GLU A 13 -3.58 -5.06 11.52
CA GLU A 13 -2.82 -5.09 12.77
C GLU A 13 -2.29 -6.45 13.17
N ARG A 14 -3.03 -7.51 12.82
CA ARG A 14 -2.71 -8.88 13.20
C ARG A 14 -1.79 -9.57 12.21
N GLN A 15 -1.92 -9.24 10.94
CA GLN A 15 -1.26 -9.93 9.83
C GLN A 15 -0.25 -9.06 9.09
N GLY A 16 -0.26 -7.75 9.34
CA GLY A 16 0.64 -6.80 8.70
C GLY A 16 2.04 -6.86 9.26
N GLU A 17 2.99 -6.59 8.39
CA GLU A 17 4.40 -6.42 8.70
C GLU A 17 4.71 -4.95 8.95
N VAL A 18 5.72 -4.70 9.78
CA VAL A 18 6.19 -3.33 10.06
C VAL A 18 7.09 -2.87 8.91
N PHE A 19 6.85 -1.67 8.41
CA PHE A 19 7.70 -1.00 7.43
C PHE A 19 7.91 0.46 7.83
N GLN A 20 8.98 1.07 7.33
CA GLN A 20 9.21 2.51 7.55
C GLN A 20 8.84 3.31 6.31
N ALA A 21 8.15 4.42 6.51
CA ALA A 21 7.87 5.42 5.49
C ALA A 21 7.80 6.79 6.16
N GLY A 22 8.29 7.84 5.50
CA GLY A 22 8.27 9.21 6.06
C GLY A 22 8.96 9.34 7.43
N GLY A 23 9.91 8.43 7.76
CA GLY A 23 10.60 8.40 9.05
C GLY A 23 9.78 7.85 10.23
N SER A 24 8.60 7.28 9.99
CA SER A 24 7.76 6.63 11.00
C SER A 24 7.56 5.15 10.70
N ASP A 25 7.24 4.37 11.73
CA ASP A 25 6.88 2.96 11.59
C ASP A 25 5.38 2.83 11.26
N HIS A 26 5.11 2.03 10.23
CA HIS A 26 3.78 1.74 9.69
C HIS A 26 3.56 0.23 9.67
N LYS A 27 2.30 -0.18 9.44
CA LYS A 27 1.95 -1.60 9.25
C LYS A 27 1.17 -1.82 7.97
N GLY A 28 1.56 -2.85 7.23
CA GLY A 28 0.93 -3.20 5.97
C GLY A 28 1.07 -4.68 5.63
N VAL A 29 0.14 -5.19 4.83
CA VAL A 29 0.22 -6.55 4.27
C VAL A 29 0.81 -6.46 2.88
N PHE A 30 1.93 -7.14 2.66
CA PHE A 30 2.68 -7.12 1.40
C PHE A 30 2.28 -8.29 0.50
N GLY A 31 2.22 -8.05 -0.81
CA GLY A 31 2.02 -9.09 -1.81
C GLY A 31 2.60 -8.70 -3.16
N ILE A 32 3.23 -9.64 -3.84
CA ILE A 32 3.76 -9.42 -5.19
C ILE A 32 2.60 -9.41 -6.18
N ILE A 33 2.62 -8.46 -7.12
CA ILE A 33 1.60 -8.33 -8.17
C ILE A 33 2.21 -8.32 -9.57
N SER A 34 1.40 -8.70 -10.56
CA SER A 34 1.78 -8.58 -11.96
C SER A 34 1.68 -7.12 -12.43
N SER A 35 2.41 -6.78 -13.49
CA SER A 35 2.32 -5.47 -14.14
C SER A 35 0.89 -5.13 -14.59
N GLY A 36 0.14 -6.12 -15.08
CA GLY A 36 -1.26 -5.94 -15.47
C GLY A 36 -2.16 -5.53 -14.30
N VAL A 37 -1.89 -6.03 -13.09
CA VAL A 37 -2.60 -5.59 -11.88
C VAL A 37 -2.15 -4.19 -11.48
N ALA A 38 -0.83 -3.92 -11.48
CA ALA A 38 -0.28 -2.62 -11.11
C ALA A 38 -0.81 -1.47 -12.00
N LYS A 39 -0.95 -1.70 -13.31
CA LYS A 39 -1.52 -0.73 -14.28
C LYS A 39 -2.97 -0.34 -14.00
N ARG A 40 -3.69 -1.08 -13.16
CA ARG A 40 -5.04 -0.69 -12.70
C ARG A 40 -5.01 0.42 -11.64
N TYR A 41 -3.84 0.68 -11.05
CA TYR A 41 -3.68 1.61 -9.92
C TYR A 41 -2.71 2.75 -10.22
N ALA A 42 -1.64 2.47 -10.99
CA ALA A 42 -0.61 3.44 -11.35
C ALA A 42 -0.57 3.67 -12.87
N ALA A 43 -0.02 4.82 -13.29
CA ALA A 43 0.15 5.14 -14.70
C ALA A 43 0.98 4.07 -15.43
N SER A 44 0.55 3.67 -16.63
CA SER A 44 1.20 2.57 -17.36
C SER A 44 2.69 2.81 -17.59
N ALA A 45 3.09 4.04 -17.93
CA ALA A 45 4.49 4.41 -18.11
C ALA A 45 5.34 4.22 -16.83
N ALA A 46 4.80 4.55 -15.66
CA ALA A 46 5.49 4.35 -14.39
C ALA A 46 5.65 2.87 -14.05
N VAL A 47 4.64 2.04 -14.33
CA VAL A 47 4.69 0.58 -14.11
C VAL A 47 5.64 -0.11 -15.09
N ASP A 48 5.72 0.37 -16.32
CA ASP A 48 6.60 -0.18 -17.36
C ASP A 48 8.06 0.19 -17.11
N GLY A 49 8.34 1.38 -16.56
CA GLY A 49 9.68 1.81 -16.14
C GLY A 49 10.13 1.30 -14.77
N ALA A 50 9.23 0.69 -14.00
CA ALA A 50 9.52 0.18 -12.66
C ALA A 50 10.33 -1.13 -12.70
N ASN A 51 11.35 -1.22 -11.85
CA ASN A 51 12.02 -2.46 -11.47
C ASN A 51 11.04 -3.55 -11.00
N ARG A 52 11.48 -4.80 -11.07
CA ARG A 52 10.72 -5.98 -10.62
C ARG A 52 11.40 -6.57 -9.39
N PRO A 53 10.64 -7.16 -8.44
CA PRO A 53 9.18 -7.36 -8.46
C PRO A 53 8.37 -6.09 -8.12
N LEU A 54 7.09 -6.07 -8.55
CA LEU A 54 6.14 -5.04 -8.13
C LEU A 54 5.39 -5.51 -6.88
N TRP A 55 5.25 -4.61 -5.92
CA TRP A 55 4.62 -4.86 -4.63
C TRP A 55 3.29 -4.13 -4.52
N MET A 56 2.31 -4.82 -3.95
CA MET A 56 1.09 -4.24 -3.43
C MET A 56 1.17 -4.28 -1.90
N VAL A 57 0.92 -3.13 -1.27
CA VAL A 57 0.87 -3.03 0.19
C VAL A 57 -0.52 -2.58 0.59
N VAL A 58 -1.20 -3.38 1.40
CA VAL A 58 -2.51 -3.02 1.96
C VAL A 58 -2.29 -2.42 3.35
N ILE A 59 -2.64 -1.15 3.51
CA ILE A 59 -2.45 -0.38 4.74
C ILE A 59 -3.79 0.16 5.24
N ARG A 60 -3.80 0.68 6.47
CA ARG A 60 -5.00 1.24 7.11
C ARG A 60 -5.49 2.47 6.34
N ASP A 61 -6.77 2.77 6.46
CA ASP A 61 -7.38 3.96 5.84
C ASP A 61 -6.81 5.28 6.38
N ASP A 62 -6.38 5.32 7.65
CA ASP A 62 -5.82 6.50 8.32
C ASP A 62 -4.30 6.59 8.25
N ASP A 63 -3.64 5.69 7.52
CA ASP A 63 -2.19 5.71 7.37
C ASP A 63 -1.71 6.98 6.64
N THR A 64 -0.62 7.58 7.12
CA THR A 64 -0.10 8.87 6.63
C THR A 64 0.95 8.75 5.53
N THR A 65 1.29 7.54 5.09
CA THR A 65 2.25 7.32 3.99
C THR A 65 1.86 8.12 2.75
N GLN A 66 2.82 8.84 2.18
CA GLN A 66 2.67 9.68 1.00
C GLN A 66 3.35 9.05 -0.21
N VAL A 67 2.91 9.41 -1.43
CA VAL A 67 3.50 8.90 -2.68
C VAL A 67 4.98 9.29 -2.82
N THR A 68 5.40 10.37 -2.18
CA THR A 68 6.80 10.84 -2.16
C THR A 68 7.68 10.07 -1.18
N ASP A 69 7.10 9.25 -0.30
CA ASP A 69 7.87 8.47 0.66
C ASP A 69 8.55 7.28 -0.01
N THR A 70 9.65 6.84 0.61
CA THR A 70 10.29 5.56 0.29
C THR A 70 9.94 4.57 1.38
N ILE A 71 9.47 3.38 0.98
CA ILE A 71 9.14 2.29 1.91
C ILE A 71 10.38 1.46 2.17
N THR A 72 10.81 1.38 3.43
CA THR A 72 11.86 0.46 3.86
C THR A 72 11.22 -0.73 4.56
N TRP A 73 11.36 -1.92 3.98
CA TRP A 73 10.78 -3.16 4.51
C TRP A 73 11.67 -4.35 4.18
N ALA A 74 11.96 -5.20 5.18
CA ALA A 74 12.77 -6.41 5.00
C ALA A 74 14.13 -6.18 4.29
N GLY A 75 14.75 -5.00 4.52
CA GLY A 75 16.01 -4.60 3.86
C GLY A 75 15.86 -4.11 2.41
N LEU A 76 14.65 -4.10 1.87
CA LEU A 76 14.32 -3.50 0.58
C LEU A 76 13.95 -2.03 0.74
N SER A 77 14.32 -1.24 -0.26
CA SER A 77 13.91 0.16 -0.41
C SER A 77 13.00 0.25 -1.63
N LEU A 78 11.71 0.51 -1.40
CA LEU A 78 10.68 0.48 -2.42
C LEU A 78 10.18 1.89 -2.72
N THR A 79 10.11 2.23 -4.00
CA THR A 79 9.58 3.51 -4.47
C THR A 79 8.09 3.38 -4.76
N ILE A 80 7.29 4.27 -4.19
CA ILE A 80 5.83 4.27 -4.34
C ILE A 80 5.44 4.81 -5.73
N LEU A 81 4.68 4.02 -6.47
CA LEU A 81 4.12 4.37 -7.77
C LEU A 81 2.74 5.00 -7.66
N ALA A 82 1.92 4.52 -6.72
CA ALA A 82 0.58 5.03 -6.47
C ALA A 82 0.06 4.63 -5.08
N ILE A 83 -0.82 5.45 -4.52
CA ILE A 83 -1.62 5.13 -3.33
C ILE A 83 -3.10 5.33 -3.70
N VAL A 84 -3.91 4.29 -3.50
CA VAL A 84 -5.33 4.30 -3.86
C VAL A 84 -6.19 3.93 -2.67
N GLU A 85 -7.17 4.78 -2.34
CA GLU A 85 -8.16 4.47 -1.32
C GLU A 85 -9.20 3.46 -1.83
N ARG A 86 -9.51 2.46 -1.01
CA ARG A 86 -10.67 1.59 -1.24
C ARG A 86 -11.81 2.06 -0.37
N ARG A 87 -12.93 2.37 -1.03
CA ARG A 87 -14.11 2.94 -0.37
C ARG A 87 -15.26 1.94 -0.39
N LEU A 88 -16.01 1.91 0.70
CA LEU A 88 -17.26 1.16 0.82
C LEU A 88 -18.32 2.11 1.35
N ARG A 89 -19.43 2.26 0.61
CA ARG A 89 -20.53 3.17 0.99
C ARG A 89 -20.06 4.60 1.31
N GLY A 90 -19.11 5.10 0.52
CA GLY A 90 -18.56 6.46 0.66
C GLY A 90 -17.41 6.61 1.67
N ALA A 91 -17.24 5.67 2.60
CA ALA A 91 -16.16 5.69 3.59
C ALA A 91 -14.90 4.98 3.07
N ALA A 92 -13.72 5.54 3.32
CA ALA A 92 -12.45 4.85 3.11
C ALA A 92 -12.30 3.71 4.13
N VAL A 93 -11.97 2.51 3.65
CA VAL A 93 -11.84 1.30 4.46
C VAL A 93 -10.39 0.86 4.61
N LEU A 94 -9.60 1.04 3.55
CA LEU A 94 -8.17 0.74 3.50
C LEU A 94 -7.53 1.53 2.37
N LYS A 95 -6.20 1.60 2.38
CA LYS A 95 -5.40 2.14 1.27
C LYS A 95 -4.57 1.00 0.66
N VAL A 96 -4.33 1.10 -0.64
CA VAL A 96 -3.48 0.19 -1.39
C VAL A 96 -2.35 1.00 -1.99
N ILE A 97 -1.12 0.66 -1.61
CA ILE A 97 0.10 1.18 -2.20
C ILE A 97 0.54 0.22 -3.31
N VAL A 98 0.98 0.76 -4.44
CA VAL A 98 1.76 0.01 -5.43
C VAL A 98 3.18 0.57 -5.40
N ALA A 99 4.17 -0.29 -5.22
CA ALA A 99 5.57 0.07 -5.11
C ALA A 99 6.48 -0.92 -5.85
N HIS A 100 7.76 -0.58 -5.98
CA HIS A 100 8.76 -1.38 -6.68
C HIS A 100 10.16 -1.15 -6.15
#